data_AF-A0A1B2EF84-F1
#
_entry.id   AF-A0A1B2EF84-F1
#
_cell.length_a   1.000
_cell.length_b   1.000
_cell.length_c   1.000
_cell.angle_alpha   90.00
_cell.angle_beta   90.00
_cell.angle_gamma   90.00
#
_symmetry.space_group_name_H-M   'P 1'
#
loop_
_entity.id
_entity.type
_entity.pdbx_description
1 polymer ?
#
loop_
_entity_poly.entity_id
_entity_poly.type
_entity_poly.pdbx_seq_one_letter_code
_entity_poly.pdbx_strand_id
1 'polypeptide(L)'
;MRAIILPAFALALSAGFLAAPHEARARFSPEQVHAPSLVDNVQCITRRVRTVRPNGRVVYRTVRDCGVRPGWNRPNRCRWVRERIVQPNGRIVFRDVRRCR
;
A
#
# COMPACT_ATOMS: atom_id res chain seq x y z
N MET A 1 4.58 0.16 -74.25
CA MET A 1 4.38 1.49 -73.66
C MET A 1 3.35 1.37 -72.54
N ARG A 2 3.69 1.92 -71.38
CA ARG A 2 3.03 1.74 -70.08
C ARG A 2 1.86 2.71 -69.94
N ALA A 3 0.69 2.25 -69.51
CA ALA A 3 -0.41 3.11 -69.11
C ALA A 3 -0.61 2.99 -67.60
N ILE A 4 -0.37 4.11 -66.92
CA ILE A 4 -0.32 4.29 -65.47
C ILE A 4 -1.76 4.44 -64.98
N ILE A 5 -2.29 3.46 -64.24
CA ILE A 5 -3.63 3.51 -63.63
C ILE A 5 -3.49 3.97 -62.18
N LEU A 6 -3.28 5.27 -61.92
CA LEU A 6 -3.31 5.80 -60.55
C LEU A 6 -3.74 7.29 -60.48
N PRO A 7 -5.03 7.65 -60.67
CA PRO A 7 -5.54 8.91 -60.11
C PRO A 7 -6.54 8.71 -58.97
N ALA A 8 -7.16 7.53 -58.84
CA ALA A 8 -8.27 7.32 -57.90
C ALA A 8 -7.81 7.19 -56.42
N PHE A 9 -6.59 6.70 -56.17
CA PHE A 9 -6.11 6.50 -54.80
C PHE A 9 -5.69 7.81 -54.10
N ALA A 10 -5.28 8.82 -54.86
CA ALA A 10 -4.84 10.10 -54.31
C ALA A 10 -5.99 10.97 -53.77
N LEU A 11 -7.18 10.86 -54.36
CA LEU A 11 -8.36 11.64 -53.93
C LEU A 11 -9.02 11.08 -52.65
N ALA A 12 -8.87 9.78 -52.39
CA ALA A 12 -9.41 9.17 -51.17
C ALA A 12 -8.60 9.55 -49.91
N LEU A 13 -7.30 9.80 -50.06
CA LEU A 13 -6.43 10.22 -48.95
C LEU A 13 -6.59 11.70 -48.59
N SER A 14 -6.96 12.57 -49.53
CA SER A 14 -7.17 14.00 -49.25
C SER A 14 -8.48 14.30 -48.51
N ALA A 15 -9.49 13.43 -48.64
CA ALA A 15 -10.79 13.63 -47.98
C ALA A 15 -10.77 13.34 -46.47
N GLY A 16 -9.80 12.56 -45.98
CA GLY A 16 -9.69 12.21 -44.55
C GLY A 16 -9.03 13.27 -43.66
N PHE A 17 -8.25 14.19 -44.23
CA PHE A 17 -7.49 15.20 -43.46
C PHE A 17 -8.28 16.47 -43.13
N LEU A 18 -9.36 16.76 -43.85
CA LEU A 18 -10.18 17.98 -43.64
C LEU A 18 -11.44 17.73 -42.82
N ALA A 19 -11.81 16.46 -42.59
CA ALA A 19 -13.01 16.08 -41.82
C ALA A 19 -12.72 15.85 -40.32
N ALA A 20 -11.60 16.35 -39.82
CA ALA A 20 -11.27 16.27 -38.41
C ALA A 20 -11.16 17.67 -37.79
N PRO A 21 -12.28 18.28 -37.37
CA PRO A 21 -12.23 19.31 -36.37
C PRO A 21 -11.88 18.65 -35.03
N HIS A 22 -10.58 18.49 -34.78
CA HIS A 22 -10.06 18.18 -33.45
C HIS A 22 -10.17 19.43 -32.58
N GLU A 23 -11.39 19.79 -32.18
CA GLU A 23 -11.57 20.59 -30.98
C GLU A 23 -11.57 19.62 -29.79
N ALA A 24 -10.41 19.01 -29.54
CA ALA A 24 -10.08 18.54 -28.21
C ALA A 24 -9.95 19.80 -27.33
N ARG A 25 -11.09 20.35 -26.93
CA ARG A 25 -11.15 21.38 -25.90
C ARG A 25 -10.61 20.72 -24.66
N ALA A 26 -9.34 20.99 -24.36
CA ALA A 26 -8.78 20.78 -23.03
C ALA A 26 -9.58 21.68 -22.08
N ARG A 27 -10.76 21.20 -21.65
CA ARG A 27 -11.46 21.80 -20.54
C ARG A 27 -10.50 21.66 -19.37
N PHE A 28 -10.10 22.77 -18.76
CA PHE A 28 -9.47 22.75 -17.45
C PHE A 28 -10.47 22.05 -16.53
N SER A 29 -10.23 20.77 -16.26
CA SER A 29 -10.96 20.08 -15.21
C SER A 29 -10.56 20.78 -13.90
N PRO A 30 -11.51 21.31 -13.10
CA PRO A 30 -11.19 21.83 -11.78
C PRO A 30 -10.85 20.70 -10.80
N GLU A 31 -10.72 19.46 -11.29
CA GLU A 31 -10.27 18.32 -10.52
C GLU A 31 -8.86 18.60 -9.99
N GLN A 32 -8.83 19.07 -8.74
CA GLN A 32 -7.62 19.27 -7.97
C GLN A 32 -6.87 17.94 -7.99
N VAL A 33 -5.78 17.90 -8.75
CA VAL A 33 -4.79 16.83 -8.62
C VAL A 33 -4.32 16.89 -7.18
N HIS A 34 -4.88 16.03 -6.34
CA HIS A 34 -4.42 15.82 -4.99
C HIS A 34 -3.05 15.16 -5.09
N ALA A 35 -2.01 15.99 -5.24
CA ALA A 35 -0.66 15.54 -5.07
C ALA A 35 -0.54 15.05 -3.61
N PRO A 36 -0.18 13.79 -3.37
CA PRO A 36 0.00 13.30 -2.01
C PRO A 36 1.07 14.16 -1.36
N SER A 37 0.74 14.79 -0.23
CA SER A 37 1.71 15.64 0.46
C SER A 37 2.91 14.76 0.85
N LEU A 38 4.13 15.23 0.60
CA LEU A 38 5.34 14.50 1.02
C LEU A 38 5.41 14.32 2.54
N VAL A 39 4.69 15.18 3.28
CA VAL A 39 4.57 15.15 4.74
C VAL A 39 3.75 13.93 5.21
N ASP A 40 2.73 13.49 4.46
CA ASP A 40 1.93 12.30 4.79
C ASP A 40 2.71 10.97 4.59
N ASN A 41 3.81 11.00 3.82
CA ASN A 41 4.58 9.80 3.49
C ASN A 41 5.68 9.47 4.52
N VAL A 42 5.94 10.33 5.51
CA VAL A 42 7.13 10.22 6.38
C VAL A 42 7.08 8.99 7.31
N GLN A 43 5.92 8.35 7.52
CA GLN A 43 5.82 7.14 8.37
C GLN A 43 4.74 6.15 7.89
N CYS A 44 4.79 5.77 6.60
CA CYS A 44 3.94 4.68 6.10
C CYS A 44 4.68 3.35 6.12
N ILE A 45 4.12 2.35 6.79
CA ILE A 45 4.67 0.99 6.78
C ILE A 45 3.71 0.06 6.07
N THR A 46 4.21 -0.66 5.06
CA THR A 46 3.46 -1.69 4.35
C THR A 46 3.69 -3.04 5.03
N ARG A 47 2.62 -3.67 5.53
CA ARG A 47 2.68 -4.99 6.17
C ARG A 47 1.80 -5.99 5.43
N ARG A 48 2.34 -7.18 5.19
CA ARG A 48 1.55 -8.34 4.76
C ARG A 48 0.92 -8.99 5.99
N VAL A 49 -0.40 -8.91 6.10
CA VAL A 49 -1.17 -9.49 7.20
C VAL A 49 -1.75 -10.82 6.75
N ARG A 50 -1.45 -11.87 7.50
CA ARG A 50 -2.06 -13.20 7.36
C ARG A 50 -3.28 -13.26 8.28
N THR A 51 -4.46 -13.47 7.71
CA THR A 51 -5.70 -13.66 8.47
C THR A 51 -6.23 -15.07 8.20
N VAL A 52 -6.38 -15.86 9.26
CA VAL A 52 -7.00 -17.18 9.20
C VAL A 52 -8.49 -17.01 9.45
N ARG A 53 -9.32 -17.44 8.51
CA ARG A 53 -10.78 -17.39 8.63
C ARG A 53 -11.29 -18.60 9.45
N PRO A 54 -12.50 -18.53 10.04
CA PRO A 54 -13.06 -19.64 10.82
C PRO A 54 -13.17 -20.96 10.06
N ASN A 55 -13.29 -20.91 8.73
CA ASN A 55 -13.29 -22.08 7.85
C ASN A 55 -11.88 -22.60 7.48
N GLY A 56 -10.83 -22.18 8.19
CA GLY A 56 -9.44 -22.60 7.95
C GLY A 56 -8.74 -21.92 6.76
N ARG A 57 -9.47 -21.15 5.94
CA ARG A 57 -8.89 -20.44 4.79
C ARG A 57 -7.93 -19.34 5.25
N VAL A 58 -6.73 -19.33 4.69
CA VAL A 58 -5.74 -18.27 4.90
C VAL A 58 -5.90 -17.20 3.82
N VAL A 59 -6.05 -15.94 4.23
CA VAL A 59 -6.07 -14.79 3.33
C VAL A 59 -4.92 -13.86 3.66
N TYR A 60 -4.18 -13.46 2.64
CA TYR A 60 -3.14 -12.44 2.74
C TYR A 60 -3.70 -11.11 2.27
N ARG A 61 -3.51 -10.07 3.07
CA ARG A 61 -3.80 -8.69 2.67
C ARG A 61 -2.58 -7.81 2.91
N THR A 62 -2.27 -6.95 1.96
CA THR A 62 -1.27 -5.91 2.13
C THR A 62 -1.97 -4.70 2.71
N VAL A 63 -1.57 -4.31 3.93
CA VAL A 63 -2.11 -3.13 4.60
C VAL A 63 -1.04 -2.04 4.59
N ARG A 64 -1.41 -0.87 4.10
CA ARG A 64 -0.60 0.35 4.20
C ARG A 64 -1.08 1.10 5.43
N ASP A 65 -0.19 1.26 6.40
CA ASP A 65 -0.48 1.86 7.68
C ASP A 65 0.35 3.13 7.80
N CYS A 66 -0.30 4.28 7.59
CA CYS A 66 0.31 5.60 7.62
C CYS A 66 -0.11 6.31 8.90
N GLY A 67 0.87 6.77 9.68
CA GLY A 67 0.62 7.57 10.87
C GLY A 67 1.68 7.37 11.93
N VAL A 68 1.88 8.41 12.74
CA VAL A 68 2.73 8.36 13.93
C VAL A 68 2.05 7.47 14.96
N ARG A 69 2.32 6.16 14.95
CA ARG A 69 1.82 5.24 15.97
C ARG A 69 2.75 5.27 17.19
N PRO A 70 2.30 5.78 18.36
CA PRO A 70 3.08 5.75 19.59
C PRO A 70 3.15 4.33 20.16
N GLY A 71 3.88 3.43 19.50
CA GLY A 71 3.98 2.04 19.96
C GLY A 71 4.61 1.05 19.00
N TRP A 72 4.78 1.37 17.71
CA TRP A 72 5.34 0.41 16.75
C TRP A 72 6.83 0.08 17.01
N ASN A 73 7.52 0.95 17.76
CA ASN A 73 8.91 0.77 18.17
C ASN A 73 9.11 0.78 19.69
N ARG A 74 8.05 0.57 20.47
CA ARG A 74 8.22 0.26 21.89
C ARG A 74 8.30 -1.26 21.99
N PRO A 75 9.50 -1.86 22.15
CA PRO A 75 9.53 -3.24 22.62
C PRO A 75 8.70 -3.22 23.90
N ASN A 76 7.64 -4.02 23.95
CA ASN A 76 6.95 -4.28 25.20
C ASN A 76 8.02 -4.85 26.13
N ARG A 77 8.65 -3.99 26.94
CA ARG A 77 9.73 -4.35 27.87
C ARG A 77 9.21 -5.17 29.05
N CYS A 78 7.96 -5.64 28.95
CA CYS A 78 7.32 -6.60 29.81
C CYS A 78 7.68 -8.01 29.35
N ARG A 79 8.50 -8.71 30.14
CA ARG A 79 8.79 -10.14 29.97
C ARG A 79 8.30 -10.92 31.19
N TRP A 80 7.85 -12.14 30.96
CA TRP A 80 7.64 -13.10 32.04
C TRP A 80 9.00 -13.59 32.53
N VAL A 81 9.25 -13.45 33.83
CA VAL A 81 10.48 -13.89 34.49
C VAL A 81 10.08 -14.90 35.55
N ARG A 82 10.70 -16.08 35.52
CA ARG A 82 10.57 -17.07 36.57
C ARG A 82 11.47 -16.69 37.73
N GLU A 83 10.85 -16.25 38.82
CA GLU A 83 11.54 -15.82 40.02
C GLU A 83 11.64 -16.99 41.01
N ARG A 84 12.84 -17.20 41.54
CA ARG A 84 13.11 -18.19 42.58
C ARG A 84 13.08 -17.47 43.93
N ILE A 85 12.15 -17.87 44.79
CA ILE A 85 11.98 -17.31 46.13
C ILE A 85 12.35 -18.40 47.14
N VAL A 86 13.30 -18.10 48.02
CA VAL A 86 13.69 -18.98 49.12
C VAL A 86 12.90 -18.55 50.36
N GLN A 87 12.08 -19.46 50.89
CA GLN A 87 11.31 -19.22 52.10
C GLN A 87 12.19 -19.42 53.35
N PRO A 88 11.84 -18.80 54.50
CA PRO A 88 12.61 -18.94 55.73
C PRO A 88 12.76 -20.39 56.23
N ASN A 89 11.83 -21.27 55.86
CA ASN A 89 11.87 -22.70 56.16
C ASN A 89 12.72 -23.53 55.18
N GLY A 90 13.51 -22.88 54.30
CA GLY A 90 14.36 -23.54 53.31
C GLY A 90 13.63 -24.02 52.05
N ARG A 91 12.30 -23.85 51.96
CA ARG A 91 11.54 -24.24 50.77
C ARG A 91 11.79 -23.27 49.61
N ILE A 92 12.05 -23.83 48.43
CA ILE A 92 12.20 -23.05 47.19
C ILE A 92 10.87 -23.05 46.45
N VAL A 93 10.34 -21.87 46.15
CA VAL A 93 9.14 -21.71 45.32
C VAL A 93 9.48 -20.90 44.09
N PHE A 94 8.96 -21.36 42.95
CA PHE A 94 9.07 -20.65 41.68
C PHE A 94 7.77 -19.90 41.42
N ARG A 95 7.88 -18.63 41.03
CA ARG A 95 6.74 -17.80 40.65
C ARG A 95 7.03 -17.14 39.32
N ASP A 96 6.10 -17.22 38.39
CA ASP A 96 6.17 -16.44 37.16
C ASP A 96 5.64 -15.03 37.42
N VAL A 97 6.51 -14.03 37.21
CA VAL A 97 6.20 -12.63 37.44
C VAL A 97 6.39 -11.86 36.14
N ARG A 98 5.41 -11.04 35.78
CA ARG A 98 5.50 -10.15 34.61
C ARG A 98 6.30 -8.90 35.00
N ARG A 99 7.53 -8.77 34.49
CA ARG A 99 8.40 -7.62 34.74
C ARG A 99 8.47 -6.71 33.52
N CYS A 100 7.98 -5.50 33.66
CA CYS A 100 8.09 -4.41 32.69
C CYS A 100 9.26 -3.49 33.06
N ARG A 101 10.11 -3.12 32.09
CA ARG A 101 11.21 -2.14 32.25
C ARG A 101 10.95 -0.85 31.48
#